data_AF-A0A817WU36-F1
#
_entry.id   AF-A0A817WU36-F1
#
_cell.length_a   1.000
_cell.length_b   1.000
_cell.length_c   1.000
_cell.angle_alpha   90.00
_cell.angle_beta   90.00
_cell.angle_gamma   90.00
#
_symmetry.space_group_name_H-M   'P 1'
#
loop_
_entity.id
_entity.type
_entity.pdbx_description
1 polymer ?
#
loop_
_entity_poly.entity_id
_entity_poly.type
_entity_poly.pdbx_seq_one_letter_code
_entity_poly.pdbx_strand_id
1 'polypeptide(L)'
;MFLSFSLSTLSITRLLIQCGADVNQICDRQRNRPLHLIAKYSNIAKASPIIELLFASGAHLDTNNLMNRLPQDLARTPDVRKLLCRSQKLSLKCRCAQIIASSKFYY
;
A
#
# COMPACT_ATOMS: atom_id res chain seq x y z
N MET A 1 -20.25 -16.12 10.71
CA MET A 1 -19.23 -15.58 11.65
C MET A 1 -18.00 -14.93 10.97
N PHE A 2 -17.82 -14.99 9.64
CA PHE A 2 -16.62 -14.41 8.99
C PHE A 2 -16.70 -12.91 8.64
N LEU A 3 -17.91 -12.31 8.60
CA LEU A 3 -18.10 -10.91 8.20
C LEU A 3 -17.70 -9.90 9.29
N SER A 4 -17.78 -10.27 10.57
CA SER A 4 -17.43 -9.35 11.68
C SER A 4 -15.93 -9.06 11.74
N PHE A 5 -15.08 -10.03 11.36
CA PHE A 5 -13.63 -9.86 11.42
C PHE A 5 -13.13 -8.85 10.37
N SER A 6 -13.66 -8.86 9.15
CA SER A 6 -13.28 -7.89 8.11
C SER A 6 -13.78 -6.48 8.43
N LEU A 7 -15.01 -6.38 8.95
CA LEU A 7 -15.58 -5.10 9.41
C LEU A 7 -14.75 -4.50 10.53
N SER A 8 -14.36 -5.30 11.53
CA SER A 8 -13.53 -4.82 12.64
C SER A 8 -12.20 -4.21 12.16
N THR A 9 -11.47 -4.89 11.29
CA THR A 9 -10.19 -4.35 10.78
C THR A 9 -10.36 -3.08 9.96
N LEU A 10 -11.42 -2.99 9.14
CA LEU A 10 -11.72 -1.81 8.34
C LEU A 10 -12.05 -0.61 9.24
N SER A 11 -12.93 -0.81 10.22
CA SER A 11 -13.35 0.22 11.18
C SER A 11 -12.16 0.78 11.94
N ILE A 12 -11.25 -0.09 12.39
CA ILE A 12 -10.03 0.33 13.10
C ILE A 12 -9.13 1.16 12.17
N THR A 13 -8.90 0.72 10.93
CA THR A 13 -8.10 1.51 9.97
C THR A 13 -8.74 2.87 9.66
N ARG A 14 -10.08 2.93 9.59
CA ARG A 14 -10.81 4.17 9.32
C ARG A 14 -10.69 5.15 10.49
N LEU A 15 -10.84 4.65 11.72
CA LEU A 15 -10.63 5.41 12.95
C LEU A 15 -9.21 5.96 13.03
N LEU A 16 -8.20 5.13 12.76
CA LEU A 16 -6.79 5.57 12.79
C LEU A 16 -6.54 6.75 11.84
N ILE A 17 -7.05 6.67 10.61
CA ILE A 17 -6.90 7.76 9.64
C ILE A 17 -7.69 9.00 10.06
N GLN A 18 -8.89 8.83 10.62
CA GLN A 18 -9.66 9.96 11.18
C GLN A 18 -8.96 10.64 12.36
N CYS A 19 -8.21 9.88 13.15
CA CYS A 19 -7.36 10.42 14.22
C CYS A 19 -6.09 11.12 13.70
N GLY A 20 -5.91 11.24 12.37
CA GLY A 20 -4.76 11.89 11.77
C GLY A 20 -3.55 10.97 11.58
N ALA A 21 -3.74 9.64 11.55
CA ALA A 21 -2.65 8.73 11.26
C ALA A 21 -2.11 8.94 9.84
N ASP A 22 -0.80 9.13 9.72
CA ASP A 22 -0.12 9.27 8.45
C ASP A 22 -0.10 7.95 7.67
N VAL A 23 -0.86 7.88 6.59
CA VAL A 23 -0.99 6.67 5.74
C VAL A 23 0.28 6.29 4.99
N ASN A 24 1.26 7.18 4.98
CA ASN A 24 2.57 6.99 4.34
C ASN A 24 3.69 6.71 5.37
N GLN A 25 3.36 6.57 6.65
CA GLN A 25 4.35 6.38 7.70
C GLN A 25 5.03 5.03 7.63
N ILE A 26 6.29 4.98 8.09
CA ILE A 26 7.05 3.74 8.19
C ILE A 26 6.57 2.99 9.44
N CYS A 27 6.08 1.76 9.24
CA CYS A 27 5.49 0.94 10.29
C CYS A 27 6.46 -0.10 10.88
N ASP A 28 7.62 -0.32 10.25
CA ASP A 28 8.53 -1.40 10.64
C ASP A 28 9.99 -1.08 10.27
N ARG A 29 10.93 -1.80 10.87
CA ARG A 29 12.37 -1.73 10.63
C ARG A 29 12.74 -1.92 9.16
N GLN A 30 11.94 -2.67 8.40
CA GLN A 30 12.12 -2.85 6.96
C GLN A 30 11.70 -1.64 6.11
N ARG A 31 11.29 -0.53 6.73
CA ARG A 31 10.66 0.62 6.07
C ARG A 31 9.39 0.25 5.29
N ASN A 32 8.69 -0.78 5.76
CA ASN A 32 7.38 -1.14 5.23
C ASN A 32 6.37 -0.06 5.65
N ARG A 33 5.58 0.40 4.68
CA ARG A 33 4.44 1.29 4.89
C ARG A 33 3.14 0.48 5.01
N PRO A 34 2.00 1.08 5.41
CA PRO A 34 0.74 0.35 5.57
C PRO A 34 0.38 -0.49 4.35
N LEU A 35 0.55 0.05 3.14
CA LEU A 35 0.31 -0.68 1.88
C LEU A 35 1.21 -1.91 1.69
N HIS A 36 2.47 -1.87 2.14
CA HIS A 36 3.37 -3.04 2.08
C HIS A 36 2.89 -4.16 3.00
N LEU A 37 2.44 -3.80 4.21
CA LEU A 37 1.95 -4.76 5.20
C LEU A 37 0.66 -5.41 4.72
N ILE A 38 -0.27 -4.64 4.15
CA ILE A 38 -1.52 -5.16 3.62
C ILE A 38 -1.26 -6.11 2.46
N ALA A 39 -0.40 -5.73 1.51
CA ALA A 39 -0.04 -6.60 0.39
C ALA A 39 0.57 -7.94 0.86
N LYS A 40 1.42 -7.90 1.89
CA LYS A 40 2.13 -9.06 2.44
C LYS A 40 1.24 -9.99 3.27
N TYR A 41 0.39 -9.43 4.12
CA TYR A 41 -0.30 -10.19 5.18
C TYR A 41 -1.80 -10.38 4.97
N SER A 42 -2.44 -9.65 4.05
CA SER A 42 -3.90 -9.71 3.87
C SER A 42 -4.31 -10.50 2.62
N ASN A 43 -5.45 -11.20 2.75
CA ASN A 43 -6.14 -11.83 1.62
C ASN A 43 -7.04 -10.82 0.92
N ILE A 44 -7.40 -11.06 -0.34
CA ILE A 44 -8.13 -10.07 -1.16
C ILE A 44 -9.42 -9.53 -0.53
N ALA A 45 -10.19 -10.38 0.15
CA ALA A 45 -11.44 -9.99 0.80
C ALA A 45 -11.24 -8.95 1.92
N LYS A 46 -10.06 -8.93 2.57
CA LYS A 46 -9.68 -7.92 3.57
C LYS A 46 -8.88 -6.78 2.96
N ALA A 47 -8.03 -7.10 1.99
CA ALA A 47 -7.16 -6.16 1.32
C ALA A 47 -7.97 -5.11 0.56
N SER A 48 -8.96 -5.52 -0.24
CA SER A 48 -9.68 -4.63 -1.15
C SER A 48 -10.26 -3.39 -0.48
N PRO A 49 -11.10 -3.50 0.56
CA PRO A 49 -11.72 -2.31 1.14
C PRO A 49 -10.72 -1.46 1.96
N ILE A 50 -9.66 -2.06 2.52
CA ILE A 50 -8.61 -1.30 3.23
C ILE A 50 -7.71 -0.55 2.24
N ILE A 51 -7.36 -1.18 1.12
CA ILE A 51 -6.56 -0.58 0.04
C ILE A 51 -7.32 0.61 -0.57
N GLU A 52 -8.62 0.46 -0.84
CA GLU A 52 -9.47 1.56 -1.33
C GLU A 52 -9.53 2.72 -0.34
N LEU A 53 -9.65 2.42 0.95
CA LEU A 53 -9.68 3.42 2.01
C LEU A 53 -8.34 4.16 2.11
N LEU A 54 -7.22 3.43 2.06
CA LEU A 54 -5.88 4.03 2.04
C LEU A 54 -5.64 4.89 0.79
N PHE A 55 -6.21 4.50 -0.36
CA PHE A 55 -6.18 5.33 -1.56
C PHE A 55 -6.97 6.61 -1.42
N ALA A 56 -8.18 6.53 -0.86
CA ALA A 56 -8.99 7.72 -0.60
C ALA A 56 -8.26 8.71 0.32
N SER A 57 -7.39 8.21 1.22
CA SER A 57 -6.54 9.03 2.08
C SER A 57 -5.19 9.44 1.48
N GLY A 58 -4.88 9.10 0.22
CA GLY A 58 -3.66 9.55 -0.47
C GLY A 58 -2.40 8.70 -0.21
N ALA A 59 -2.54 7.41 0.08
CA ALA A 59 -1.40 6.52 0.27
C ALA A 59 -0.58 6.31 -1.03
N HIS A 60 0.74 6.41 -0.93
CA HIS A 60 1.66 6.29 -2.06
C HIS A 60 1.98 4.82 -2.40
N LEU A 61 1.67 4.43 -3.63
CA LEU A 61 1.96 3.11 -4.19
C LEU A 61 3.41 2.93 -4.63
N ASP A 62 4.09 4.04 -4.94
CA ASP A 62 5.41 4.04 -5.58
C ASP A 62 6.54 4.08 -4.55
N THR A 63 6.20 3.76 -3.30
CA THR A 63 7.16 3.81 -2.22
C THR A 63 7.85 2.48 -2.11
N ASN A 64 9.17 2.51 -2.10
CA ASN A 64 9.98 1.33 -1.86
C ASN A 64 10.26 1.16 -0.37
N ASN A 65 10.32 -0.10 0.06
CA ASN A 65 10.87 -0.47 1.37
C ASN A 65 12.41 -0.58 1.31
N LEU A 66 13.07 -0.94 2.43
CA LEU A 66 14.54 -1.09 2.47
C LEU A 66 15.08 -2.14 1.50
N MET A 67 14.24 -3.07 1.06
CA MET A 67 14.60 -4.12 0.11
C MET A 67 14.36 -3.69 -1.34
N ASN A 68 14.11 -2.40 -1.59
CA ASN A 68 13.72 -1.85 -2.89
C ASN A 68 12.50 -2.51 -3.52
N ARG A 69 11.57 -3.03 -2.71
CA ARG A 69 10.33 -3.63 -3.19
C ARG A 69 9.16 -2.67 -3.03
N LEU A 70 8.30 -2.64 -4.03
CA LEU A 70 7.02 -1.94 -3.98
C LEU A 70 6.00 -2.76 -3.18
N PRO A 71 4.90 -2.14 -2.70
CA PRO A 71 3.82 -2.87 -2.04
C PRO A 71 3.25 -3.99 -2.93
N GLN A 72 3.12 -3.78 -4.24
CA GLN A 72 2.63 -4.79 -5.18
C GLN A 72 3.56 -6.02 -5.30
N ASP A 73 4.87 -5.86 -5.07
CA ASP A 73 5.85 -6.94 -5.17
C ASP A 73 5.78 -7.87 -3.96
N LEU A 74 5.22 -7.37 -2.85
CA LEU A 74 4.96 -8.14 -1.64
C LEU A 74 3.58 -8.81 -1.66
N ALA A 75 2.77 -8.59 -2.69
CA ALA A 75 1.41 -9.12 -2.78
C ALA A 75 1.40 -10.66 -2.74
N ARG A 76 0.71 -11.22 -1.76
CA ARG A 76 0.63 -12.68 -1.58
C ARG A 76 -0.15 -13.39 -2.70
N THR A 77 -1.14 -12.72 -3.28
CA THR A 77 -1.98 -13.26 -4.36
C THR A 77 -1.96 -12.37 -5.60
N PRO A 78 -2.12 -12.94 -6.80
CA PRO A 78 -2.14 -12.17 -8.04
C PRO A 78 -3.27 -11.14 -8.07
N ASP A 79 -4.38 -11.40 -7.39
CA ASP A 79 -5.52 -10.49 -7.40
C ASP A 79 -5.28 -9.26 -6.51
N VAL A 80 -4.61 -9.42 -5.35
CA VAL A 80 -4.17 -8.27 -4.54
C VAL A 80 -3.16 -7.42 -5.31
N ARG A 81 -2.25 -8.08 -6.03
CA ARG A 81 -1.31 -7.40 -6.93
C ARG A 81 -2.06 -6.59 -7.99
N LYS A 82 -3.05 -7.20 -8.66
CA LYS A 82 -3.89 -6.52 -9.66
C LYS A 82 -4.62 -5.33 -9.08
N LEU A 83 -5.16 -5.42 -7.87
CA LEU A 83 -5.82 -4.28 -7.20
C LEU A 83 -4.85 -3.11 -7.01
N LEU A 84 -3.64 -3.38 -6.53
CA LEU A 84 -2.59 -2.37 -6.34
C LEU A 84 -2.07 -1.80 -7.67
N CYS A 85 -2.01 -2.60 -8.74
CA CYS A 85 -1.64 -2.13 -10.08
C CYS A 85 -2.75 -1.31 -10.75
N ARG A 86 -4.02 -1.69 -10.57
CA ARG A 86 -5.17 -1.08 -11.27
C ARG A 86 -5.46 0.34 -10.81
N SER A 87 -5.04 0.70 -9.61
CA SER A 87 -5.10 2.04 -9.05
C SER A 87 -3.89 2.93 -9.43
N GLN A 88 -2.94 2.45 -10.26
CA GLN A 88 -1.84 3.26 -10.81
C GLN A 88 -2.32 4.30 -11.85
N LYS A 89 -3.33 5.13 -11.52
CA LYS A 89 -3.49 6.44 -12.17
C LYS A 89 -2.39 7.36 -11.66
N LEU A 90 -1.15 7.03 -12.02
CA LEU A 90 0.03 7.79 -11.69
C LEU A 90 0.05 9.02 -12.60
N SER A 91 0.06 10.21 -11.99
CA SER A 91 0.45 11.41 -12.72
C SER A 91 1.86 11.18 -13.31
N LEU A 92 2.14 11.74 -14.50
CA LEU A 92 3.44 11.62 -15.18
C LEU A 92 4.64 11.85 -14.25
N LYS A 93 4.50 12.75 -13.26
CA LYS A 93 5.52 13.06 -12.26
C LYS A 93 5.95 11.86 -11.42
N CYS A 94 5.00 11.01 -11.01
CA CYS A 94 5.29 9.82 -10.21
C CYS A 94 6.03 8.76 -11.02
N ARG A 95 5.69 8.62 -12.31
CA ARG A 95 6.36 7.67 -13.21
C ARG A 95 7.80 8.10 -13.52
N CYS A 96 8.05 9.40 -13.66
CA CYS A 96 9.42 9.92 -13.77
C CYS A 96 10.22 9.67 -12.49
N ALA A 97 9.65 9.94 -11.30
CA ALA A 97 10.32 9.68 -10.02
C ALA A 97 10.65 8.19 -9.82
N GLN A 98 9.76 7.28 -10.24
CA GLN A 98 10.00 5.85 -10.24
C GLN A 98 11.15 5.44 -11.16
N ILE A 99 11.16 5.94 -12.39
CA ILE A 99 12.22 5.63 -13.36
C ILE A 99 13.55 6.11 -12.78
N ILE A 100 13.63 7.36 -12.32
CA ILE A 100 14.84 7.95 -11.73
C ILE A 100 15.32 7.16 -10.50
N ALA A 101 14.41 6.75 -9.61
CA ALA A 101 14.77 5.94 -8.43
C ALA A 101 15.24 4.52 -8.80
N SER A 102 14.75 3.95 -9.91
CA SER A 102 15.12 2.62 -10.39
C SER A 102 16.41 2.61 -11.21
N SER A 103 16.63 3.67 -12.00
CA SER A 103 17.84 3.92 -12.75
C SER A 103 18.83 4.64 -11.84
N LYS A 104 19.59 3.87 -11.06
CA LYS A 104 20.80 4.38 -10.40
C LYS A 104 21.77 4.93 -11.45
N PHE A 105 21.60 6.19 -11.86
CA PHE A 105 22.63 6.91 -12.59
C PHE A 105 23.70 7.28 -11.57
N TYR A 106 24.73 6.45 -11.54
CA TYR A 106 26.03 6.80 -10.98
C TYR A 106 26.56 7.99 -11.79
N TYR A 107 26.73 9.12 -11.12
CA TYR A 107 27.70 10.12 -11.58
C TYR A 107 29.10 9.67 -11.15
#